data_AF-A0A455UHG1-F1
#
_entry.id   AF-A0A455UHG1-F1
#
_cell.length_a   1.000
_cell.length_b   1.000
_cell.length_c   1.000
_cell.angle_alpha   90.00
_cell.angle_beta   90.00
_cell.angle_gamma   90.00
#
_symmetry.space_group_name_H-M   'P 1'
#
loop_
_entity.id
_entity.type
_entity.pdbx_description
1 polymer ?
#
loop_
_entity_poly.entity_id
_entity_poly.type
_entity_poly.pdbx_seq_one_letter_code
_entity_poly.pdbx_strand_id
1 'polypeptide(L)'
;MSRELDLFPEWCLGAWLQLTVPESWQATREQLIQQALAQPVVSVHRDFDAMNLMVHDQRLFMIDFQDAVAGPLSYDVISLLKGRYCRFTNEQFADFVGIFYQQARRDGRLPSRVDLATFLIQCHAMAAQRSLKVLGIFCRLTLRDQRVATWSACRTFWIIWKIALPS
;
A
#
# COMPACT_ATOMS: atom_id res chain seq x y z
N MET A 1 -3.08 11.34 2.07
CA MET A 1 -2.07 10.49 2.74
C MET A 1 -2.14 10.55 4.26
N SER A 2 -1.95 11.72 4.89
CA SER A 2 -1.99 11.86 6.37
C SER A 2 -3.33 11.42 6.99
N ARG A 3 -4.46 11.97 6.55
CA ARG A 3 -5.81 11.59 7.03
C ARG A 3 -6.18 10.13 6.76
N GLU A 4 -5.57 9.51 5.74
CA GLU A 4 -5.90 8.13 5.38
C GLU A 4 -5.26 7.12 6.34
N LEU A 5 -4.13 7.47 6.96
CA LEU A 5 -3.49 6.64 7.97
C LEU A 5 -4.24 6.66 9.30
N ASP A 6 -4.99 7.73 9.58
CA ASP A 6 -5.78 7.87 10.81
C ASP A 6 -6.96 6.89 10.87
N LEU A 7 -7.33 6.29 9.73
CA LEU A 7 -8.31 5.21 9.68
C LEU A 7 -7.86 3.96 10.46
N PHE A 8 -6.56 3.68 10.51
CA PHE A 8 -6.05 2.52 11.22
C PHE A 8 -6.26 2.59 12.74
N PRO A 9 -5.77 3.62 13.46
CA PRO A 9 -5.99 3.72 14.90
C PRO A 9 -7.48 3.86 15.27
N GLU A 10 -8.26 4.59 14.46
CA GLU A 10 -9.69 4.79 14.71
C GLU A 10 -10.48 3.48 14.55
N TRP A 11 -10.40 2.85 13.38
CA TRP A 11 -11.29 1.74 13.02
C TRP A 11 -10.71 0.38 13.37
N CYS A 12 -9.40 0.17 13.19
CA CYS A 12 -8.77 -1.12 13.47
C CYS A 12 -8.45 -1.28 14.95
N LEU A 13 -7.73 -0.32 15.56
CA LEU A 13 -7.34 -0.43 16.97
C LEU A 13 -8.53 -0.14 17.89
N GLY A 14 -9.15 1.04 17.77
CA GLY A 14 -10.21 1.49 18.65
C GLY A 14 -11.52 0.72 18.47
N ALA A 15 -12.11 0.77 17.27
CA ALA A 15 -13.45 0.24 17.05
C ALA A 15 -13.50 -1.29 16.92
N TRP A 16 -12.54 -1.92 16.25
CA TRP A 16 -12.53 -3.37 16.02
C TRP A 16 -11.84 -4.16 17.14
N LEU A 17 -10.58 -3.83 17.46
CA LEU A 17 -9.78 -4.57 18.44
C LEU A 17 -9.95 -4.10 19.89
N GLN A 18 -10.57 -2.93 20.11
CA GLN A 18 -10.72 -2.30 21.43
C GLN A 18 -9.37 -2.09 22.15
N LEU A 19 -8.33 -1.79 21.37
CA LEU A 19 -6.98 -1.51 21.86
C LEU A 19 -6.73 -0.01 21.92
N THR A 20 -5.92 0.40 22.90
CA THR A 20 -5.38 1.76 22.94
C THR A 20 -4.34 1.96 21.85
N VAL A 21 -4.29 3.18 21.31
CA VAL A 21 -3.27 3.54 20.32
C VAL A 21 -1.91 3.59 21.03
N PRO A 22 -0.89 2.84 20.54
CA PRO A 22 0.43 2.87 21.14
C PRO A 22 1.04 4.27 21.08
N GLU A 23 1.80 4.66 22.11
CA GLU A 23 2.49 5.97 22.15
C GLU A 23 3.45 6.17 20.96
N SER A 24 4.01 5.08 20.44
CA SER A 24 4.89 5.10 19.27
C SER A 24 4.18 5.41 17.94
N TRP A 25 2.84 5.33 17.89
CA TRP A 25 2.07 5.46 16.65
C TRP A 25 2.34 6.78 15.92
N GLN A 26 2.37 7.90 16.66
CA GLN A 26 2.58 9.21 16.04
C GLN A 26 3.94 9.30 15.35
N ALA A 27 5.00 8.84 16.02
CA ALA A 27 6.35 8.82 15.45
C ALA A 27 6.43 7.89 14.23
N THR A 28 5.84 6.69 14.31
CA THR A 28 5.79 5.76 13.17
C THR A 28 5.03 6.36 11.98
N ARG A 29 3.88 6.98 12.24
CA ARG A 29 3.05 7.64 11.21
C ARG A 29 3.84 8.74 10.51
N GLU A 30 4.53 9.58 11.25
CA GLU A 30 5.37 10.64 10.71
C GLU A 30 6.51 10.08 9.87
N GLN A 31 7.21 9.04 10.34
CA GLN A 31 8.26 8.37 9.57
C GLN A 31 7.75 7.83 8.22
N LEU A 32 6.59 7.17 8.20
CA LEU A 32 5.98 6.66 6.97
C LEU A 32 5.64 7.80 5.99
N ILE A 33 5.10 8.91 6.49
CA ILE A 33 4.80 10.09 5.68
C ILE A 33 6.09 10.70 5.12
N GLN A 34 7.14 10.85 5.94
CA GLN A 34 8.42 11.40 5.49
C GLN A 34 9.08 10.54 4.40
N GLN A 35 9.01 9.21 4.52
CA GLN A 35 9.51 8.29 3.48
C GLN A 35 8.75 8.42 2.16
N ALA A 36 7.46 8.77 2.20
CA ALA A 36 6.68 9.06 1.00
C ALA A 36 7.04 10.44 0.41
N LEU A 37 7.14 11.47 1.26
CA LEU A 37 7.46 12.84 0.83
C LEU A 37 8.89 12.99 0.29
N ALA A 38 9.82 12.14 0.72
CA ALA A 38 11.19 12.12 0.22
C ALA A 38 11.32 11.57 -1.22
N GLN A 39 10.26 10.97 -1.76
CA GLN A 39 10.25 10.43 -3.12
C GLN A 39 9.89 11.51 -4.15
N PRO A 40 10.34 11.36 -5.40
CA PRO A 40 9.85 12.16 -6.51
C PRO A 40 8.33 12.07 -6.63
N VAL A 41 7.70 13.22 -6.88
CA VAL A 41 6.26 13.30 -7.13
C VAL A 41 6.00 13.04 -8.60
N VAL A 42 5.15 12.05 -8.88
CA VAL A 42 4.71 11.65 -10.22
C VAL A 42 3.20 11.53 -10.28
N SER A 43 2.64 11.40 -11.47
CA SER A 43 1.24 10.97 -11.62
C SER A 43 1.11 9.52 -11.19
N VAL A 44 0.27 9.27 -10.17
CA VAL A 44 -0.06 7.93 -9.67
C VAL A 44 -1.50 7.60 -10.01
N HIS A 45 -1.76 6.36 -10.44
CA HIS A 45 -3.10 5.84 -10.74
C HIS A 45 -3.98 5.73 -9.51
N ARG A 46 -3.36 5.53 -8.34
CA ARG A 46 -3.99 5.33 -7.02
C ARG A 46 -4.67 3.97 -6.85
N ASP A 47 -5.35 3.47 -7.89
CA ASP A 47 -5.94 2.12 -7.92
C ASP A 47 -5.23 1.18 -8.91
N PHE A 48 -3.90 1.13 -8.86
CA PHE A 48 -3.10 0.22 -9.69
C PHE A 48 -3.15 -1.22 -9.14
N ASP A 49 -4.34 -1.82 -9.17
CA ASP A 49 -4.62 -3.22 -8.80
C ASP A 49 -4.57 -4.11 -10.06
N ALA A 50 -4.22 -5.39 -9.90
CA ALA A 50 -4.16 -6.34 -11.00
C ALA A 50 -5.51 -6.49 -11.73
N MET A 51 -6.65 -6.24 -11.08
CA MET A 51 -7.97 -6.25 -11.73
C MET A 51 -8.18 -5.09 -12.72
N ASN A 52 -7.41 -4.01 -12.57
CA ASN A 52 -7.47 -2.86 -13.48
C ASN A 52 -6.45 -3.00 -14.63
N LEU A 53 -5.76 -4.15 -14.71
CA LEU A 53 -4.80 -4.50 -15.75
C LEU A 53 -5.36 -5.63 -16.62
N MET A 54 -5.66 -5.32 -17.89
CA MET A 54 -6.22 -6.25 -18.86
C MET A 54 -5.16 -6.61 -19.90
N VAL A 55 -4.99 -7.90 -20.18
CA VAL A 55 -4.14 -8.35 -21.29
C VAL A 55 -5.02 -8.77 -22.45
N HIS A 56 -4.86 -8.11 -23.59
CA HIS A 56 -5.56 -8.44 -24.84
C HIS A 56 -4.60 -8.32 -26.01
N ASP A 57 -4.55 -9.33 -26.88
CA ASP A 57 -3.62 -9.41 -28.02
C ASP A 57 -2.16 -9.11 -27.65
N GLN A 58 -1.67 -9.71 -26.56
CA GLN A 58 -0.33 -9.52 -25.99
C GLN A 58 0.00 -8.06 -25.61
N ARG A 59 -1.01 -7.20 -25.51
CA ARG A 59 -0.88 -5.81 -25.05
C ARG A 59 -1.51 -5.65 -23.69
N LEU A 60 -0.85 -4.84 -22.86
CA LEU A 60 -1.36 -4.45 -21.55
C LEU A 60 -2.22 -3.20 -21.69
N PHE A 61 -3.46 -3.30 -21.26
CA PHE A 61 -4.40 -2.20 -21.13
C PHE A 61 -4.64 -1.94 -19.65
N MET A 62 -4.72 -0.67 -19.29
CA MET A 62 -5.06 -0.23 -17.95
C MET A 62 -6.37 0.55 -18.02
N ILE A 63 -7.20 0.41 -17.00
CA ILE A 63 -8.50 1.09 -16.86
C ILE A 63 -8.58 1.78 -15.50
N ASP A 64 -9.61 2.61 -15.28
CA ASP A 64 -9.94 3.20 -13.97
C ASP A 64 -9.06 4.40 -13.52
N PHE A 65 -8.72 5.28 -14.47
CA PHE A 65 -7.80 6.42 -14.24
C PHE A 65 -8.38 7.63 -13.50
N GLN A 66 -9.69 7.65 -13.22
CA GLN A 66 -10.37 8.86 -12.70
C GLN A 66 -9.85 9.33 -11.33
N ASP A 67 -9.22 8.44 -10.58
CA ASP A 67 -8.67 8.70 -9.25
C ASP A 67 -7.20 9.12 -9.24
N ALA A 68 -6.61 9.30 -10.43
CA ALA A 68 -5.20 9.64 -10.58
C ALA A 68 -4.84 10.98 -9.93
N VAL A 69 -3.72 11.03 -9.22
CA VAL A 69 -3.22 12.23 -8.53
C VAL A 69 -1.71 12.33 -8.54
N ALA A 70 -1.19 13.48 -8.11
CA ALA A 70 0.22 13.62 -7.77
C ALA A 70 0.54 12.82 -6.50
N GLY A 71 1.54 11.94 -6.58
CA GLY A 71 1.92 11.05 -5.48
C GLY A 71 3.35 10.53 -5.59
N PRO A 72 3.80 9.75 -4.59
CA PRO A 72 5.16 9.24 -4.54
C PRO A 72 5.42 8.17 -5.61
N LEU A 73 6.60 8.19 -6.21
CA LEU A 73 7.01 7.28 -7.30
C LEU A 73 6.73 5.79 -7.04
N SER A 74 6.91 5.32 -5.80
CA SER A 74 6.68 3.90 -5.46
C SER A 74 5.19 3.52 -5.31
N TYR A 75 4.25 4.46 -5.32
CA TYR A 75 2.85 4.19 -4.91
C TYR A 75 2.19 3.07 -5.71
N ASP A 76 2.23 3.15 -7.04
CA ASP A 76 1.52 2.22 -7.92
C ASP A 76 2.23 0.86 -7.99
N VAL A 77 3.56 0.83 -8.07
CA VAL A 77 4.29 -0.45 -8.06
C VAL A 77 4.04 -1.21 -6.77
N ILE A 78 3.96 -0.52 -5.62
CA ILE A 78 3.63 -1.16 -4.36
C ILE A 78 2.16 -1.58 -4.28
N SER A 79 1.25 -0.85 -4.93
CA SER A 79 -0.14 -1.28 -5.10
C SER A 79 -0.22 -2.67 -5.75
N LEU A 80 0.58 -2.88 -6.80
CA LEU A 80 0.63 -4.17 -7.51
C LEU A 80 1.35 -5.25 -6.69
N LEU A 81 2.55 -4.95 -6.17
CA LEU A 81 3.39 -5.93 -5.46
C LEU A 81 2.86 -6.35 -4.09
N LYS A 82 2.01 -5.52 -3.46
CA LYS A 82 1.30 -5.85 -2.21
C LYS A 82 -0.21 -5.97 -2.44
N GLY A 83 -0.62 -6.22 -3.68
CA GLY A 83 -2.00 -6.46 -4.07
C GLY A 83 -2.58 -7.74 -3.46
N ARG A 84 -3.89 -7.94 -3.67
CA ARG A 84 -4.66 -9.01 -3.02
C ARG A 84 -4.42 -10.39 -3.63
N TYR A 85 -4.13 -10.44 -4.93
CA TYR A 85 -4.20 -11.67 -5.72
C TYR A 85 -2.89 -12.45 -5.77
N CYS A 86 -1.75 -11.78 -5.68
CA CYS A 86 -0.44 -12.41 -5.79
C CYS A 86 0.36 -12.22 -4.49
N ARG A 87 1.02 -13.31 -4.06
CA ARG A 87 1.90 -13.30 -2.90
C ARG A 87 3.33 -13.49 -3.36
N PHE A 88 4.11 -12.41 -3.31
CA PHE A 88 5.53 -12.45 -3.61
C PHE A 88 6.33 -12.71 -2.33
N THR A 89 7.40 -13.50 -2.46
CA THR A 89 8.39 -13.64 -1.39
C THR A 89 9.16 -12.33 -1.17
N ASN A 90 9.94 -12.24 -0.10
CA ASN A 90 10.77 -11.06 0.14
C ASN A 90 11.83 -10.91 -0.96
N GLU A 91 12.39 -12.01 -1.45
CA GLU A 91 13.34 -12.01 -2.58
C GLU A 91 12.66 -11.48 -3.85
N GLN A 92 11.51 -12.03 -4.23
CA GLN A 92 10.77 -11.57 -5.40
C GLN A 92 10.37 -10.09 -5.31
N PHE A 93 9.95 -9.64 -4.13
CA PHE A 93 9.65 -8.23 -3.90
C PHE A 93 10.89 -7.35 -4.13
N ALA A 94 12.03 -7.73 -3.56
CA ALA A 94 13.28 -7.00 -3.74
C ALA A 94 13.73 -6.98 -5.21
N ASP A 95 13.59 -8.11 -5.92
CA ASP A 95 13.93 -8.23 -7.34
C ASP A 95 13.05 -7.31 -8.20
N PHE A 96 11.73 -7.33 -8.00
CA PHE A 96 10.82 -6.46 -8.77
C PHE A 96 11.04 -4.98 -8.45
N VAL A 97 11.29 -4.62 -7.19
CA VAL A 97 11.68 -3.25 -6.82
C VAL A 97 13.01 -2.87 -7.47
N GLY A 98 13.97 -3.80 -7.56
CA GLY A 98 15.24 -3.61 -8.26
C GLY A 98 15.06 -3.33 -9.75
N ILE A 99 14.20 -4.10 -10.43
CA ILE A 99 13.85 -3.88 -11.84
C ILE A 99 13.21 -2.49 -12.02
N PHE A 100 12.23 -2.14 -11.18
CA PHE A 100 11.56 -0.85 -11.22
C PHE A 100 12.54 0.31 -10.96
N TYR A 101 13.44 0.17 -9.98
CA TYR A 101 14.48 1.14 -9.66
C TYR A 101 15.38 1.42 -10.87
N GLN A 102 15.85 0.38 -11.55
CA GLN A 102 16.69 0.54 -12.74
C GLN A 102 15.94 1.26 -13.86
N GLN A 103 14.68 0.91 -14.08
CA GLN A 103 13.86 1.57 -15.11
C GLN A 103 13.60 3.04 -14.76
N ALA A 104 13.21 3.34 -13.51
CA ALA A 104 12.96 4.69 -13.05
C ALA A 104 14.21 5.59 -13.15
N ARG A 105 15.41 5.03 -12.93
CA ARG A 105 16.67 5.74 -13.16
C ARG A 105 16.93 6.02 -14.64
N ARG A 106 16.72 5.03 -15.51
CA ARG A 106 16.86 5.20 -16.97
C ARG A 106 15.91 6.27 -17.51
N ASP A 107 14.69 6.32 -16.99
CA ASP A 107 13.66 7.27 -17.38
C ASP A 107 13.86 8.68 -16.77
N GLY A 108 14.91 8.89 -15.96
CA GLY A 108 15.17 10.16 -15.28
C GLY A 108 14.17 10.50 -14.17
N ARG A 109 13.33 9.54 -13.75
CA ARG A 109 12.29 9.72 -12.74
C ARG A 109 12.81 9.58 -11.30
N LEU A 110 13.96 8.92 -11.13
CA LEU A 110 14.60 8.75 -9.83
C LEU A 110 15.96 9.49 -9.80
N PRO A 111 16.17 10.42 -8.85
CA PRO A 111 17.44 11.16 -8.71
C PRO A 111 18.63 10.23 -8.47
N SER A 112 19.78 10.54 -9.07
CA SER A 112 21.02 9.76 -8.93
C SER A 112 21.52 9.60 -7.48
N ARG A 113 21.15 10.55 -6.60
CA ARG A 113 21.47 10.52 -5.16
C ARG A 113 20.72 9.44 -4.37
N VAL A 114 19.66 8.87 -4.92
CA VAL A 114 18.88 7.81 -4.26
C VAL A 114 19.43 6.47 -4.73
N ASP A 115 20.10 5.75 -3.84
CA ASP A 115 20.57 4.40 -4.10
C ASP A 115 19.45 3.35 -3.96
N LEU A 116 19.74 2.12 -4.37
CA LEU A 116 18.75 1.04 -4.33
C LEU A 116 18.31 0.71 -2.90
N ALA A 117 19.24 0.74 -1.94
CA ALA A 117 18.93 0.44 -0.54
C ALA A 117 17.95 1.46 0.05
N THR A 118 18.17 2.75 -0.19
CA THR A 118 17.26 3.84 0.20
C THR A 118 15.91 3.68 -0.47
N PHE A 119 15.88 3.38 -1.77
CA PHE A 119 14.64 3.17 -2.50
C PHE A 119 13.85 1.95 -2.02
N LEU A 120 14.54 0.86 -1.63
CA LEU A 120 13.92 -0.31 -1.00
C LEU A 120 13.27 0.06 0.34
N ILE A 121 13.94 0.85 1.19
CA ILE A 121 13.38 1.35 2.45
C ILE A 121 12.11 2.18 2.19
N GLN A 122 12.15 3.07 1.20
CA GLN A 122 10.99 3.86 0.76
C GLN A 122 9.83 2.97 0.28
N CYS A 123 10.13 1.90 -0.45
CA CYS A 123 9.15 0.92 -0.92
C CYS A 123 8.53 0.12 0.23
N HIS A 124 9.32 -0.29 1.22
CA HIS A 124 8.79 -0.96 2.42
C HIS A 124 7.91 -0.02 3.26
N ALA A 125 8.32 1.24 3.43
CA ALA A 125 7.51 2.25 4.11
C ALA A 125 6.18 2.49 3.37
N MET A 126 6.21 2.58 2.03
CA MET A 126 5.01 2.69 1.21
C MET A 126 4.08 1.47 1.38
N ALA A 127 4.65 0.27 1.42
CA ALA A 127 3.89 -0.96 1.64
C ALA A 127 3.21 -0.98 3.01
N ALA A 128 3.92 -0.55 4.06
CA ALA A 128 3.36 -0.43 5.41
C ALA A 128 2.24 0.61 5.46
N GLN A 129 2.48 1.81 4.91
CA GLN A 129 1.51 2.89 4.83
C GLN A 129 0.21 2.42 4.15
N ARG A 130 0.31 1.80 2.97
CA ARG A 130 -0.84 1.31 2.23
C ARG A 130 -1.57 0.20 2.97
N SER A 131 -0.84 -0.73 3.59
CA SER A 131 -1.44 -1.81 4.38
C SER A 131 -2.26 -1.26 5.54
N LEU A 132 -1.72 -0.30 6.31
CA LEU A 132 -2.43 0.35 7.42
C LEU A 132 -3.68 1.09 6.94
N LYS A 133 -3.58 1.85 5.85
CA LYS A 133 -4.74 2.52 5.21
C LYS A 133 -5.83 1.50 4.84
N VAL A 134 -5.46 0.45 4.12
CA VAL A 134 -6.38 -0.59 3.64
C VAL A 134 -7.06 -1.28 4.81
N LEU A 135 -6.32 -1.59 5.89
CA LEU A 135 -6.88 -2.15 7.11
C LEU A 135 -7.94 -1.24 7.75
N GLY A 136 -7.62 0.06 7.91
CA GLY A 136 -8.57 1.02 8.45
C GLY A 136 -9.83 1.15 7.59
N ILE A 137 -9.68 1.16 6.26
CA ILE A 137 -10.83 1.16 5.32
C ILE A 137 -11.68 -0.08 5.53
N PHE A 138 -11.07 -1.27 5.58
CA PHE A 138 -11.81 -2.52 5.77
C PHE A 138 -12.57 -2.52 7.09
N CYS A 139 -11.92 -2.26 8.22
CA CYS A 139 -12.58 -2.21 9.53
C CYS A 139 -13.76 -1.23 9.55
N ARG A 140 -13.60 -0.06 8.92
CA ARG A 140 -14.69 0.92 8.77
C ARG A 140 -15.85 0.35 7.96
N LEU A 141 -15.59 -0.22 6.79
CA LEU A 141 -16.62 -0.80 5.93
C LEU A 141 -17.36 -1.96 6.63
N THR A 142 -16.66 -2.77 7.43
CA THR A 142 -17.27 -3.87 8.19
C THR A 142 -18.21 -3.33 9.27
N LEU A 143 -17.70 -2.43 10.12
CA LEU A 143 -18.39 -2.02 11.35
C LEU A 143 -19.50 -1.01 11.08
N ARG A 144 -19.24 -0.06 10.19
CA ARG A 144 -20.17 1.04 9.92
C ARG A 144 -21.18 0.67 8.84
N ASP A 145 -20.70 0.08 7.75
CA ASP A 145 -21.52 -0.06 6.53
C ASP A 145 -22.16 -1.45 6.41
N GLN A 146 -21.91 -2.35 7.37
CA GLN A 146 -22.37 -3.75 7.39
C GLN A 146 -22.06 -4.51 6.08
N ARG A 147 -21.06 -4.04 5.33
CA ARG A 147 -20.70 -4.62 4.04
C ARG A 147 -19.77 -5.81 4.27
N VAL A 148 -20.33 -6.99 4.08
CA VAL A 148 -19.64 -8.30 4.06
C VAL A 148 -18.85 -8.47 2.75
N ALA A 149 -17.99 -7.51 2.39
CA ALA A 149 -17.31 -7.53 1.10
C ALA A 149 -16.24 -8.64 1.05
N THR A 150 -16.56 -9.75 0.38
CA THR A 150 -15.69 -10.90 -0.01
C THR A 150 -14.32 -10.96 0.67
N TRP A 151 -14.36 -11.32 1.95
CA TRP A 151 -13.26 -11.33 2.93
C TRP A 151 -12.10 -12.27 2.60
N SER A 152 -12.26 -13.19 1.65
CA SER A 152 -11.34 -14.28 1.37
C SER A 152 -10.05 -13.87 0.64
N ALA A 153 -9.99 -12.66 0.04
CA ALA A 153 -8.88 -12.26 -0.82
C ALA A 153 -7.74 -11.48 -0.11
N CYS A 154 -7.97 -10.89 1.08
CA CYS A 154 -6.98 -10.01 1.73
C CYS A 154 -6.23 -10.71 2.87
N ARG A 155 -4.93 -10.98 2.69
CA ARG A 155 -4.07 -11.67 3.69
C ARG A 155 -3.93 -10.90 5.01
N THR A 156 -3.91 -9.57 4.95
CA THR A 156 -3.88 -8.69 6.13
C THR A 156 -5.14 -8.84 6.98
N PHE A 157 -6.28 -9.15 6.34
CA PHE A 157 -7.51 -9.46 7.05
C PHE A 157 -7.49 -10.89 7.61
N TRP A 158 -6.90 -11.89 6.95
CA TRP A 158 -6.80 -13.24 7.53
C TRP A 158 -6.03 -13.26 8.85
N ILE A 159 -4.95 -12.47 8.94
CA ILE A 159 -4.18 -12.31 10.20
C ILE A 159 -5.04 -11.62 11.27
N ILE A 160 -5.75 -10.53 10.93
CA ILE A 160 -6.60 -9.80 11.90
C ILE A 160 -7.85 -10.58 12.30
N TRP A 161 -8.48 -11.29 11.36
CA TRP A 161 -9.61 -12.19 11.59
C TRP A 161 -9.24 -13.32 12.55
N LYS A 162 -8.05 -13.91 12.38
CA LYS A 162 -7.51 -14.91 13.33
C LYS A 162 -7.22 -14.34 14.73
N ILE A 163 -6.88 -13.05 14.82
CA ILE A 163 -6.57 -12.40 16.10
C ILE A 163 -7.86 -11.94 16.81
N ALA A 164 -8.89 -11.55 16.06
CA ALA A 164 -10.09 -10.90 16.60
C ALA A 164 -11.25 -11.85 16.96
N LEU A 165 -11.27 -13.08 16.42
CA LEU A 165 -12.25 -14.09 16.82
C LEU A 165 -11.56 -15.16 17.66
N PRO A 166 -11.79 -15.20 18.99
CA PRO A 166 -11.42 -16.37 19.77
C PRO A 166 -12.23 -17.56 19.24
N SER A 167 -11.53 -18.67 18.99
CA SER A 167 -12.10 -19.97 18.65
C SER A 167 -13.17 -20.42 19.63
#